data_AF-A0A0A2TKS9-F1
#
_entry.id   AF-A0A0A2TKS9-F1
#
_cell.length_a   1.000
_cell.length_b   1.000
_cell.length_c   1.000
_cell.angle_alpha   90.00
_cell.angle_beta   90.00
_cell.angle_gamma   90.00
#
_symmetry.space_group_name_H-M   'P 1'
#
loop_
_entity.id
_entity.type
_entity.pdbx_description
1 polymer ?
#
loop_
_entity_poly.entity_id
_entity_poly.type
_entity_poly.pdbx_seq_one_letter_code
_entity_poly.pdbx_strand_id
1 'polypeptide(L)'
;MLEYLNYQQERFFTWCDNVVQDYIDREGTMLKKWRPRKNPDGSYDLIFYVVARGEAVSKHAVPVPEEFHEFLEQEYFINHSPDEDEES
;
A
#
# COMPACT_ATOMS: atom_id res chain seq x y z
N MET A 1 -0.76 -12.41 21.50
CA MET A 1 -1.46 -11.67 20.43
C MET A 1 -0.56 -10.62 19.76
N LEU A 2 0.38 -9.97 20.47
CA LEU A 2 1.38 -9.06 19.87
C LEU A 2 2.30 -9.73 18.83
N GLU A 3 2.75 -10.97 19.06
CA GLU A 3 3.64 -11.68 18.12
C GLU A 3 2.95 -12.02 16.78
N TYR A 4 1.65 -12.33 16.82
CA TYR A 4 0.87 -12.61 15.61
C TYR A 4 0.63 -11.34 14.78
N LEU A 5 0.35 -10.22 15.47
CA LEU A 5 0.16 -8.92 14.83
C LEU A 5 1.47 -8.42 14.18
N ASN A 6 2.59 -8.58 14.88
CA ASN A 6 3.92 -8.24 14.36
C ASN A 6 4.28 -9.12 13.14
N TYR A 7 3.99 -10.41 13.20
CA TYR A 7 4.20 -11.33 12.07
C TYR A 7 3.35 -10.95 10.83
N GLN A 8 2.07 -10.61 11.02
CA GLN A 8 1.20 -10.17 9.92
C GLN A 8 1.63 -8.81 9.36
N GLN A 9 2.07 -7.90 10.22
CA GLN A 9 2.62 -6.61 9.84
C GLN A 9 3.88 -6.78 8.98
N GLU A 10 4.84 -7.58 9.42
CA GLU A 10 6.06 -7.88 8.66
C GLU A 10 5.75 -8.49 7.29
N ARG A 11 4.80 -9.44 7.24
CA ARG A 11 4.35 -10.04 5.98
C ARG A 11 3.68 -9.04 5.05
N PHE A 12 2.84 -8.15 5.59
CA PHE A 12 2.18 -7.11 4.81
C PHE A 12 3.17 -6.12 4.22
N PHE A 13 4.12 -5.61 5.02
CA PHE A 13 5.15 -4.70 4.52
C PHE A 13 6.06 -5.38 3.50
N THR A 14 6.45 -6.62 3.77
CA THR A 14 7.23 -7.43 2.81
C THR A 14 6.47 -7.63 1.50
N TRP A 15 5.16 -7.88 1.55
CA TRP A 15 4.34 -7.99 0.35
C TRP A 15 4.27 -6.65 -0.41
N CYS A 16 4.07 -5.54 0.29
CA CYS A 16 4.07 -4.20 -0.31
C CYS A 16 5.39 -3.89 -1.03
N ASP A 17 6.52 -4.13 -0.37
CA ASP A 17 7.86 -3.92 -0.94
C ASP A 17 8.07 -4.78 -2.18
N ASN A 18 7.69 -6.06 -2.14
CA ASN A 18 7.83 -6.96 -3.29
C ASN A 18 6.98 -6.50 -4.48
N VAL A 19 5.72 -6.10 -4.26
CA VAL A 19 4.84 -5.60 -5.31
C VAL A 19 5.44 -4.34 -5.94
N VAL A 20 5.83 -3.37 -5.12
CA VAL A 20 6.39 -2.11 -5.61
C VAL A 20 7.72 -2.35 -6.34
N GLN A 21 8.58 -3.21 -5.81
CA GLN A 21 9.88 -3.51 -6.41
C GLN A 21 9.75 -4.24 -7.75
N ASP A 22 8.79 -5.16 -7.90
CA ASP A 22 8.49 -5.79 -9.20
C ASP A 22 8.06 -4.74 -10.25
N TYR A 23 7.27 -3.73 -9.85
CA TYR A 23 6.92 -2.62 -10.74
C TYR A 23 8.12 -1.73 -11.11
N ILE A 24 8.96 -1.40 -10.12
CA ILE A 24 10.19 -0.62 -10.34
C ILE A 24 11.13 -1.34 -11.32
N ASP A 25 11.35 -2.64 -11.11
CA ASP A 25 12.27 -3.45 -11.92
C ASP A 25 11.80 -3.57 -13.37
N ARG A 26 10.49 -3.76 -13.57
CA ARG A 26 9.90 -3.88 -14.92
C ARG A 26 9.94 -2.59 -15.72
N GLU A 27 9.64 -1.45 -15.10
CA GLU A 27 9.49 -0.18 -15.82
C GLU A 27 10.71 0.74 -15.70
N GLY A 28 11.72 0.36 -14.91
CA GLY A 28 12.87 1.21 -14.61
C GLY A 28 12.48 2.52 -13.92
N THR A 29 11.38 2.49 -13.16
CA THR A 29 10.79 3.65 -12.51
C THR A 29 11.30 3.83 -11.07
N MET A 30 11.06 4.99 -10.46
CA MET A 30 11.35 5.24 -9.05
C MET A 30 10.06 5.42 -8.27
N LEU A 31 9.92 4.73 -7.15
CA LEU A 31 8.81 4.93 -6.22
C LEU A 31 8.89 6.33 -5.59
N LYS A 32 7.76 7.04 -5.61
CA LYS A 32 7.56 8.31 -4.91
C LYS A 32 6.89 8.12 -3.56
N LYS A 33 5.78 7.39 -3.54
CA LYS A 33 4.96 7.15 -2.35
C LYS A 33 4.12 5.91 -2.57
N TRP A 34 3.84 5.18 -1.51
CA TRP A 34 2.81 4.14 -1.51
C TRP A 34 1.99 4.21 -0.22
N ARG A 35 0.74 3.74 -0.29
CA ARG A 35 -0.14 3.56 0.87
C ARG A 35 -1.24 2.55 0.54
N PRO A 36 -1.68 1.73 1.51
CA PRO A 36 -2.94 1.03 1.38
C PRO A 36 -4.11 2.00 1.49
N ARG A 37 -5.20 1.73 0.76
CA ARG A 37 -6.44 2.50 0.73
C ARG A 37 -7.62 1.54 0.88
N LYS A 38 -8.56 1.86 1.77
CA LYS A 38 -9.84 1.16 1.86
C LYS A 38 -10.77 1.63 0.75
N ASN A 39 -11.32 0.70 0.01
CA ASN A 39 -12.36 0.93 -1.00
C ASN A 39 -13.74 0.98 -0.35
N PRO A 40 -14.73 1.64 -0.99
CA PRO A 40 -16.09 1.69 -0.49
C PRO A 40 -16.76 0.32 -0.37
N ASP A 41 -16.29 -0.66 -1.14
CA ASP A 41 -16.75 -2.05 -1.11
C ASP A 41 -16.21 -2.84 0.11
N GLY A 42 -15.29 -2.25 0.89
CA GLY A 42 -14.64 -2.88 2.03
C GLY A 42 -13.31 -3.56 1.70
N SER A 43 -13.00 -3.74 0.40
CA SER A 43 -11.69 -4.22 -0.05
C SER A 43 -10.58 -3.18 0.15
N TYR A 44 -9.33 -3.62 0.05
CA TYR A 44 -8.16 -2.78 0.21
C TYR A 44 -7.31 -2.81 -1.06
N ASP A 45 -6.82 -1.64 -1.48
CA ASP A 45 -5.86 -1.51 -2.57
C ASP A 45 -4.57 -0.87 -2.08
N LEU A 46 -3.43 -1.41 -2.49
CA LEU A 46 -2.14 -0.76 -2.40
C LEU A 46 -2.02 0.27 -3.53
N ILE A 47 -2.08 1.54 -3.16
CA ILE A 47 -1.89 2.66 -4.08
C ILE A 47 -0.44 3.08 -4.04
N PHE A 48 0.23 3.13 -5.18
CA PHE A 48 1.59 3.63 -5.25
C PHE A 48 1.82 4.49 -6.48
N TYR A 49 2.75 5.42 -6.34
CA TYR A 49 3.09 6.42 -7.32
C TYR A 49 4.53 6.18 -7.74
N VAL A 50 4.74 5.96 -9.04
CA VAL A 50 6.07 5.79 -9.61
C VAL A 50 6.35 6.90 -10.61
N VAL A 51 7.62 7.19 -10.83
CA VAL A 51 8.07 8.17 -11.82
C VAL A 51 9.20 7.57 -12.65
N ALA A 52 9.04 7.53 -13.97
CA ALA A 52 10.14 7.24 -14.88
C ALA A 52 11.01 8.51 -15.04
N ARG A 53 12.30 8.35 -15.35
CA ARG A 53 13.22 9.49 -15.49
C ARG A 53 12.72 10.45 -16.60
N GLY A 54 12.21 11.61 -16.19
CA GLY A 54 11.77 12.67 -17.10
C GLY A 54 10.29 12.62 -17.48
N GLU A 55 9.51 11.71 -16.91
CA GLU A 55 8.08 11.56 -17.20
C GLU A 55 7.18 12.00 -16.03
N ALA A 56 5.87 12.04 -16.30
CA ALA A 56 4.86 12.32 -15.30
C ALA A 56 4.77 11.19 -14.26
N VAL A 57 4.23 11.52 -13.09
CA VAL A 57 3.98 10.53 -12.03
C VAL A 57 2.81 9.64 -12.46
N SER A 58 3.04 8.32 -12.49
CA SER A 58 2.03 7.30 -12.75
C SER A 58 1.49 6.75 -11.43
N LYS A 59 0.17 6.65 -11.32
CA LYS A 59 -0.53 6.08 -10.18
C LYS A 59 -0.98 4.66 -10.50
N HIS A 60 -0.64 3.73 -9.63
CA HIS A 60 -1.04 2.33 -9.71
C HIS A 60 -1.86 1.93 -8.48
N ALA A 61 -2.78 1.00 -8.69
CA ALA A 61 -3.60 0.40 -7.65
C ALA A 61 -3.54 -1.11 -7.81
N VAL A 62 -3.13 -1.81 -6.75
CA VAL A 62 -3.03 -3.27 -6.73
C VAL A 62 -3.89 -3.79 -5.58
N PRO A 63 -4.78 -4.75 -5.82
CA PRO A 63 -5.64 -5.29 -4.76
C PRO A 63 -4.80 -5.97 -3.69
N VAL A 64 -5.03 -5.60 -2.43
CA VAL A 64 -4.41 -6.22 -1.27
C VAL A 64 -5.07 -7.59 -1.03
N PRO A 65 -4.29 -8.64 -0.82
CA PRO A 65 -4.79 -9.97 -0.45
C PRO A 65 -5.68 -9.93 0.80
N GLU A 66 -6.77 -10.70 0.78
CA GLU A 66 -7.74 -10.80 1.88
C GLU A 66 -7.10 -11.19 3.23
N GLU A 67 -5.97 -11.92 3.21
CA GLU A 67 -5.23 -12.30 4.42
C GLU A 67 -4.74 -11.10 5.26
N PHE A 68 -4.60 -9.93 4.64
CA PHE A 68 -4.18 -8.70 5.32
C PHE A 68 -5.35 -7.78 5.68
N HIS A 69 -6.59 -8.09 5.27
CA HIS A 69 -7.74 -7.21 5.49
C HIS A 69 -8.04 -7.06 6.98
N GLU A 70 -8.03 -8.16 7.74
CA GLU A 70 -8.20 -8.11 9.21
C GLU A 70 -7.12 -7.25 9.89
N PHE A 71 -5.87 -7.37 9.45
CA PHE A 71 -4.77 -6.55 9.98
C PHE A 71 -4.98 -5.06 9.66
N LEU A 72 -5.35 -4.74 8.42
CA LEU A 72 -5.63 -3.36 8.00
C LEU A 72 -6.83 -2.75 8.73
N GLU A 73 -7.86 -3.55 9.02
CA GLU A 73 -9.00 -3.14 9.82
C GLU A 73 -8.65 -2.88 11.28
N GLN A 74 -7.68 -3.61 11.86
CA GLN A 74 -7.33 -3.46 13.27
C GLN A 74 -6.28 -2.38 13.55
N GLU A 75 -5.26 -2.24 12.70
CA GLU A 75 -4.09 -1.40 13.01
C GLU A 75 -4.03 -0.13 12.15
N TYR A 76 -4.29 -0.26 10.85
CA TYR A 76 -3.98 0.79 9.89
C TYR A 76 -5.09 1.85 9.82
N PHE A 77 -6.36 1.43 9.68
CA PHE A 77 -7.49 2.37 9.52
C PHE A 77 -8.17 2.77 10.82
N ILE A 78 -7.88 2.09 11.94
CA ILE A 78 -8.32 2.56 13.26
C ILE A 78 -7.47 3.76 13.71
N ASN A 79 -6.20 3.84 13.29
CA ASN A 79 -5.29 4.93 13.64
C ASN A 79 -5.10 5.99 12.56
N HIS A 80 -5.32 5.66 11.27
CA HIS A 80 -5.23 6.62 10.17
C HIS A 80 -6.59 6.79 9.49
N SER A 81 -7.20 7.95 9.72
CA SER A 81 -8.41 8.37 9.00
C SER A 81 -8.16 8.37 7.48
N PRO A 82 -9.13 7.91 6.66
CA PRO A 82 -8.98 7.84 5.21
C PRO A 82 -8.90 9.22 4.50
N ASP A 83 -9.03 10.33 5.25
CA ASP A 83 -9.19 11.70 4.76
C ASP A 83 -7.92 12.57 4.78
N GLU A 84 -6.73 12.04 5.05
CA GLU A 84 -5.48 12.82 4.95
C GLU A 84 -4.96 12.98 3.50
N ASP A 85 -5.87 13.22 2.55
CA ASP A 85 -5.56 13.65 1.17
C ASP A 85 -6.07 15.08 0.87
N GLU A 86 -6.32 15.90 1.89
CA GLU A 86 -6.31 17.36 1.75
C GLU A 86 -4.91 17.87 2.13
N GLU A 87 -4.03 17.98 1.13
CA GLU A 87 -2.86 18.85 1.20
C GLU A 87 -3.35 20.29 1.47
N SER A 88 -3.07 20.82 2.68
CA SER A 88 -3.02 22.27 2.95
C SER A 88 -1.67 22.86 2.53
#